data_AF-A0A968QWX6-F1
#
_entry.id   AF-A0A968QWX6-F1
#
_cell.length_a   1.000
_cell.length_b   1.000
_cell.length_c   1.000
_cell.angle_alpha   90.00
_cell.angle_beta   90.00
_cell.angle_gamma   90.00
#
_symmetry.space_group_name_H-M   'P 1'
#
loop_
_entity.id
_entity.type
_entity.pdbx_description
1 polymer ?
#
loop_
_entity_poly.entity_id
_entity_poly.type
_entity_poly.pdbx_seq_one_letter_code
_entity_poly.pdbx_strand_id
1 'polypeptide(L)'
;MDQKVLFKQMIDFHKATFDNSFNAMTTLQEQGEKMVGIFLDQAAWLPEEGKKIIREWTDTYKKGRIEFRKNVETQFEKVENYFGGVS
;
A
#
# COMPACT_ATOMS: atom_id res chain seq x y z
N MET A 1 31.12 -16.04 2.87
CA MET A 1 30.48 -14.73 2.64
C MET A 1 30.28 -14.09 3.99
N ASP A 2 30.53 -12.78 4.10
CA ASP A 2 30.25 -12.01 5.32
C ASP A 2 28.74 -12.08 5.62
N GLN A 3 28.39 -12.42 6.87
CA GLN A 3 27.02 -12.50 7.36
C GLN A 3 26.24 -11.20 7.12
N LYS A 4 26.93 -10.04 7.15
CA LYS A 4 26.34 -8.73 6.83
C LYS A 4 25.87 -8.63 5.39
N VAL A 5 26.64 -9.19 4.44
CA VAL A 5 26.30 -9.18 3.01
C VAL A 5 25.07 -10.05 2.75
N LEU A 6 25.02 -11.24 3.35
CA LEU A 6 23.86 -12.13 3.26
C LEU A 6 22.59 -11.50 3.85
N PHE A 7 22.71 -10.84 5.01
CA PHE A 7 21.60 -10.13 5.63
C PHE A 7 21.10 -8.98 4.76
N LYS A 8 22.00 -8.15 4.22
CA LYS A 8 21.63 -7.07 3.31
C LYS A 8 20.88 -7.57 2.08
N GLN A 9 21.38 -8.64 1.44
CA GLN A 9 20.71 -9.24 0.28
C GLN A 9 19.29 -9.73 0.61
N MET A 10 19.10 -10.30 1.79
CA MET A 10 17.79 -10.76 2.25
C MET A 10 16.82 -9.58 2.46
N ILE A 11 17.26 -8.50 3.11
CA ILE A 11 16.44 -7.28 3.27
C ILE A 11 16.09 -6.65 1.91
N ASP A 12 17.08 -6.50 1.03
CA ASP A 12 16.88 -5.92 -0.31
C ASP A 12 15.86 -6.77 -1.11
N PHE A 13 15.93 -8.11 -1.01
CA PHE A 13 14.96 -9.01 -1.63
C PHE A 13 13.54 -8.86 -1.05
N HIS A 14 13.42 -8.80 0.28
CA HIS A 14 12.12 -8.60 0.94
C HIS A 14 11.49 -7.26 0.54
N LYS A 15 12.28 -6.18 0.49
CA LYS A 15 11.82 -4.85 0.08
C LYS A 15 11.32 -4.86 -1.36
N ALA A 16 12.10 -5.40 -2.30
CA ALA A 16 11.69 -5.50 -3.70
C ALA A 16 10.42 -6.36 -3.90
N THR A 17 10.31 -7.47 -3.16
CA THR A 17 9.12 -8.33 -3.20
C THR A 17 7.88 -7.61 -2.67
N PHE A 18 8.04 -6.87 -1.56
CA PHE A 18 6.98 -6.04 -1.00
C PHE A 18 6.55 -4.96 -1.99
N ASP A 19 7.48 -4.16 -2.52
CA ASP A 19 7.18 -3.06 -3.45
C ASP A 19 6.42 -3.54 -4.68
N ASN A 20 6.87 -4.64 -5.28
CA ASN A 20 6.22 -5.21 -6.47
C ASN A 20 4.80 -5.69 -6.16
N SER A 21 4.63 -6.46 -5.07
CA SER A 21 3.33 -6.99 -4.67
C SER A 21 2.36 -5.87 -4.27
N PHE A 22 2.88 -4.86 -3.56
CA PHE A 22 2.11 -3.72 -3.08
C PHE A 22 1.67 -2.81 -4.23
N ASN A 23 2.53 -2.58 -5.22
CA ASN A 23 2.18 -1.83 -6.43
C ASN A 23 1.09 -2.56 -7.23
N ALA A 24 1.19 -3.88 -7.40
CA ALA A 24 0.15 -4.66 -8.08
C ALA A 24 -1.20 -4.56 -7.35
N MET A 25 -1.20 -4.72 -6.02
CA MET A 25 -2.40 -4.54 -5.19
C MET A 25 -2.96 -3.12 -5.29
N THR A 26 -2.09 -2.11 -5.31
CA THR A 26 -2.46 -0.69 -5.46
C THR A 26 -3.22 -0.47 -6.76
N THR A 27 -2.71 -0.99 -7.87
CA THR A 27 -3.37 -0.90 -9.18
C THR A 27 -4.74 -1.58 -9.18
N LEU A 28 -4.85 -2.79 -8.59
CA LEU A 28 -6.13 -3.50 -8.50
C LEU A 28 -7.16 -2.72 -7.68
N GLN A 29 -6.75 -2.16 -6.54
CA GLN A 29 -7.63 -1.33 -5.73
C GLN A 29 -8.07 -0.06 -6.48
N GLU A 30 -7.18 0.62 -7.19
CA GLU A 30 -7.52 1.83 -7.97
C GLU A 30 -8.52 1.53 -9.09
N GLN A 31 -8.35 0.40 -9.77
CA GLN A 31 -9.33 -0.06 -10.77
C GLN A 31 -10.67 -0.39 -10.11
N GLY A 32 -10.67 -1.06 -8.96
CA GLY A 32 -11.86 -1.36 -8.18
C GLY A 32 -12.61 -0.10 -7.72
N GLU A 33 -11.90 0.86 -7.14
CA GLU A 33 -12.44 2.16 -6.71
C GLU A 33 -13.09 2.91 -7.88
N LYS A 34 -12.44 2.91 -9.06
CA LYS A 34 -13.02 3.50 -10.27
C LYS A 34 -14.33 2.81 -10.68
N MET A 35 -14.38 1.47 -10.64
CA MET A 35 -15.60 0.72 -10.95
C MET A 35 -16.72 0.99 -9.95
N VAL A 36 -16.39 1.07 -8.66
CA VAL A 36 -17.35 1.48 -7.62
C VAL A 36 -17.87 2.89 -7.89
N GLY A 37 -17.01 3.84 -8.25
CA GLY A 37 -17.41 5.20 -8.62
C GLY A 37 -18.43 5.23 -9.76
N ILE A 38 -18.12 4.53 -10.87
CA ILE A 38 -19.03 4.42 -12.02
C ILE A 38 -20.37 3.78 -11.60
N PHE A 39 -20.33 2.72 -10.80
CA PHE A 39 -21.55 2.05 -10.31
C PHE A 39 -22.42 2.98 -9.46
N LEU A 40 -21.81 3.75 -8.54
CA LEU A 40 -22.53 4.71 -7.69
C LEU A 40 -23.16 5.83 -8.50
N ASP A 41 -22.47 6.32 -9.53
CA ASP A 41 -22.99 7.40 -10.39
C ASP A 41 -24.23 6.93 -11.19
N GLN A 42 -24.29 5.64 -11.54
CA GLN A 42 -25.43 5.03 -12.22
C GLN A 42 -26.55 4.54 -11.28
N ALA A 43 -26.30 4.47 -9.97
CA ALA A 43 -27.25 3.98 -8.97
C ALA A 43 -28.33 5.02 -8.64
N ALA A 44 -29.29 5.21 -9.56
CA ALA A 44 -30.42 6.13 -9.38
C ALA A 44 -31.34 5.76 -8.19
N TRP A 45 -31.27 4.51 -7.73
CA TRP A 45 -32.02 4.01 -6.57
C TRP A 45 -31.37 4.37 -5.23
N LEU A 46 -30.11 4.81 -5.22
CA LEU A 46 -29.36 5.10 -4.01
C LEU A 46 -29.39 6.62 -3.72
N PRO A 47 -29.86 7.06 -2.54
CA PRO A 47 -29.80 8.46 -2.15
C PRO A 47 -28.36 8.99 -2.08
N GLU A 48 -28.18 10.31 -2.25
CA GLU A 48 -26.85 10.93 -2.24
C GLU A 48 -26.08 10.72 -0.93
N GLU A 49 -26.76 10.70 0.21
CA GLU A 49 -26.14 10.39 1.51
C GLU A 49 -25.51 8.99 1.51
N GLY A 50 -26.21 8.00 0.93
CA GLY A 50 -25.69 6.63 0.78
C GLY A 50 -24.48 6.58 -0.15
N LYS A 51 -24.52 7.29 -1.28
CA LYS A 51 -23.36 7.41 -2.18
C LYS A 51 -22.16 8.04 -1.48
N LYS A 52 -22.39 9.07 -0.67
CA LYS A 52 -21.34 9.75 0.10
C LYS A 52 -20.67 8.81 1.09
N ILE A 53 -21.43 8.04 1.86
CA ILE A 53 -20.89 7.06 2.81
C ILE A 53 -20.00 6.02 2.10
N ILE A 54 -20.42 5.53 0.94
CA ILE A 54 -19.62 4.55 0.17
C ILE A 54 -18.34 5.19 -0.37
N ARG A 55 -18.39 6.45 -0.85
CA ARG A 55 -17.19 7.19 -1.28
C ARG A 55 -16.21 7.39 -0.13
N GLU A 56 -16.70 7.80 1.05
CA GLU A 56 -15.88 7.94 2.26
C GLU A 56 -15.24 6.61 2.69
N TRP A 57 -15.99 5.51 2.54
CA TRP A 57 -15.47 4.17 2.81
C TRP A 57 -14.34 3.79 1.86
N THR A 58 -14.49 4.03 0.54
CA THR A 58 -13.42 3.80 -0.43
C THR A 58 -12.18 4.67 -0.16
N ASP A 59 -12.38 5.94 0.21
CA ASP A 59 -11.29 6.85 0.57
C ASP A 59 -10.56 6.39 1.83
N THR A 60 -11.27 5.81 2.79
CA THR A 60 -10.68 5.26 4.01
C THR A 60 -9.75 4.08 3.70
N TYR A 61 -10.15 3.17 2.81
CA TYR A 61 -9.27 2.08 2.37
C TYR A 61 -8.04 2.61 1.65
N LYS A 62 -8.20 3.61 0.78
CA LYS A 62 -7.07 4.24 0.08
C LYS A 62 -6.07 4.86 1.05
N LYS A 63 -6.56 5.61 2.05
CA LYS A 63 -5.72 6.20 3.11
C LYS A 63 -4.99 5.12 3.90
N GLY A 64 -5.70 4.08 4.35
CA GLY A 64 -5.11 2.97 5.08
C GLY A 64 -3.99 2.26 4.29
N ARG A 65 -4.19 2.04 2.98
CA ARG A 65 -3.14 1.51 2.09
C ARG A 65 -1.90 2.41 2.09
N ILE A 66 -2.07 3.72 1.89
CA ILE A 66 -0.96 4.68 1.83
C ILE A 66 -0.19 4.72 3.17
N GLU A 67 -0.91 4.77 4.29
CA GLU A 67 -0.31 4.77 5.62
C GLU A 67 0.44 3.47 5.91
N PHE A 68 -0.12 2.33 5.53
CA PHE A 68 0.54 1.04 5.70
C PHE A 68 1.86 0.98 4.89
N ARG A 69 1.86 1.41 3.63
CA ARG A 69 3.07 1.49 2.81
C ARG A 69 4.14 2.34 3.49
N LYS A 70 3.77 3.55 3.92
CA LYS A 70 4.67 4.48 4.61
C LYS A 70 5.27 3.84 5.87
N ASN A 71 4.46 3.13 6.65
CA ASN A 71 4.91 2.44 7.86
C ASN A 71 5.93 1.35 7.54
N VAL A 72 5.71 0.57 6.47
CA VAL A 72 6.64 -0.48 6.02
C VAL A 72 7.94 0.12 5.51
N GLU A 73 7.89 1.15 4.67
CA GLU A 73 9.07 1.89 4.19
C GLU A 73 9.90 2.43 5.36
N THR A 74 9.23 3.04 6.35
CA THR A 74 9.88 3.53 7.58
C THR A 74 10.57 2.40 8.37
N GLN A 75 9.99 1.20 8.43
CA GLN A 75 10.65 0.08 9.11
C GLN A 75 11.85 -0.44 8.32
N PHE A 76 11.75 -0.53 7.00
CA PHE A 76 12.89 -0.90 6.15
C PHE A 76 14.05 0.08 6.33
N GLU A 77 13.79 1.39 6.32
CA GLU A 77 14.81 2.41 6.58
C GLU A 77 15.48 2.24 7.95
N LYS A 78 14.70 1.95 9.01
CA LYS A 78 15.26 1.69 10.35
C LYS A 78 16.16 0.47 10.38
N VAL A 79 15.75 -0.62 9.71
CA VAL A 79 16.57 -1.83 9.58
C VAL A 79 17.84 -1.50 8.80
N GLU A 80 17.73 -0.88 7.63
CA GLU A 80 18.86 -0.45 6.81
C GLU A 80 19.83 0.45 7.61
N ASN A 81 19.34 1.40 8.40
CA ASN A 81 20.16 2.27 9.24
C ASN A 81 20.85 1.51 10.39
N TYR A 82 20.15 0.59 11.06
CA TYR A 82 20.73 -0.22 12.13
C TYR A 82 21.87 -1.09 11.61
N PHE A 83 21.73 -1.69 10.43
CA PHE A 83 22.76 -2.57 9.87
C PHE A 83 23.80 -1.84 9.01
N GLY A 84 23.44 -0.70 8.41
CA GLY A 84 24.33 0.18 7.65
C GLY A 84 25.21 1.06 8.53
N GLY A 85 24.78 1.36 9.77
CA GLY A 85 25.60 2.02 10.79
C GLY A 85 26.60 1.09 11.50
N VAL A 86 26.62 -0.21 11.17
CA VAL A 86 27.57 -1.22 11.70
C VAL A 86 28.68 -1.47 10.67
N SER A 87 29.01 -0.49 9.83
CA SER A 87 30.16 -0.52 8.91
C SER A 87 31.44 -0.06 9.59
#